data_AF-H0C250-F1
#
_entry.id   AF-H0C250-F1
#
_cell.length_a   1.000
_cell.length_b   1.000
_cell.length_c   1.000
_cell.angle_alpha   90.00
_cell.angle_beta   90.00
_cell.angle_gamma   90.00
#
_symmetry.space_group_name_H-M   'P 1'
#
loop_
_entity.id
_entity.type
_entity.pdbx_description
1 polymer ?
#
loop_
_entity_poly.entity_id
_entity_poly.type
_entity_poly.pdbx_seq_one_letter_code
_entity_poly.pdbx_strand_id
1 'polypeptide(L)'
;MPFRFSFRRFSSPAGAAVGALALALLTGCVASTPKTFGVQENFGSVATHSRLFDATPQQTCEAARRALLSQGYVIATQQPELIQGTKSFQPEPESHLQMVVRVVCVPEADEGKVSLGFVTALQDTYALRKTNNSASVGVGAIGSVSLPVSASSESMVKVGSETISKDAFYESFFDLVKRFLLASQAPTD
;
A
#
# COMPACT_ATOMS: atom_id res chain seq x y z
N MET A 1 9.71 -52.78 78.44
CA MET A 1 9.35 -51.70 79.38
C MET A 1 9.14 -50.41 78.58
N PRO A 2 8.10 -49.61 78.89
CA PRO A 2 7.52 -48.63 77.98
C PRO A 2 8.12 -47.23 78.20
N PHE A 3 8.15 -46.38 77.19
CA PHE A 3 7.90 -44.95 77.40
C PHE A 3 7.22 -44.35 76.17
N ARG A 4 5.95 -44.01 76.38
CA ARG A 4 5.07 -43.32 75.45
C ARG A 4 5.26 -41.82 75.71
N PHE A 5 5.86 -41.09 74.79
CA PHE A 5 5.84 -39.62 74.81
C PHE A 5 4.88 -39.11 73.74
N SER A 6 3.76 -38.57 74.22
CA SER A 6 2.82 -37.77 73.46
C SER A 6 3.23 -36.31 73.63
N PHE A 7 3.46 -35.57 72.55
CA PHE A 7 3.35 -34.11 72.60
C PHE A 7 2.61 -33.55 71.38
N ARG A 8 1.72 -32.62 71.74
CA ARG A 8 0.60 -32.03 71.02
C ARG A 8 1.00 -31.26 69.75
N ARG A 9 0.16 -31.36 68.72
CA ARG A 9 0.08 -30.39 67.62
C ARG A 9 -0.25 -29.00 68.19
N PHE A 10 0.63 -28.03 67.94
CA PHE A 10 0.30 -26.61 68.03
C PHE A 10 0.10 -26.09 66.61
N SER A 11 -1.15 -25.80 66.27
CA SER A 11 -1.51 -25.08 65.05
C SER A 11 -1.38 -23.58 65.30
N SER A 12 -0.61 -22.88 64.47
CA SER A 12 -0.73 -21.44 64.29
C SER A 12 -0.57 -21.09 62.82
N PRO A 13 -1.58 -20.47 62.17
CA PRO A 13 -1.53 -20.07 60.77
C PRO A 13 -1.17 -18.58 60.69
N ALA A 14 0.11 -18.24 60.74
CA ALA A 14 0.54 -16.84 60.58
C ALA A 14 1.96 -16.80 60.01
N GLY A 15 2.09 -17.02 58.70
CA GLY A 15 3.40 -16.93 58.04
C GLY A 15 3.39 -17.15 56.54
N ALA A 16 2.23 -17.19 55.89
CA ALA A 16 2.13 -17.54 54.47
C ALA A 16 1.94 -16.34 53.52
N ALA A 17 2.28 -15.11 53.93
CA ALA A 17 1.87 -13.91 53.18
C ALA A 17 3.00 -13.04 52.60
N VAL A 18 4.29 -13.40 52.73
CA VAL A 18 5.38 -12.50 52.27
C VAL A 18 6.31 -13.11 51.20
N GLY A 19 6.20 -14.40 50.89
CA GLY A 19 7.07 -15.05 49.89
C GLY A 19 6.55 -15.02 48.44
N ALA A 20 5.27 -14.69 48.22
CA ALA A 20 4.62 -14.92 46.92
C ALA A 20 4.62 -13.72 45.96
N LEU A 21 5.07 -12.53 46.40
CA LEU A 21 4.95 -11.30 45.58
C LEU A 21 6.16 -11.00 44.67
N ALA A 22 7.24 -11.79 44.72
CA ALA A 22 8.49 -11.44 44.01
C ALA A 22 8.68 -12.12 42.64
N LEU A 23 7.76 -12.99 42.18
CA LEU A 23 7.93 -13.75 40.92
C LEU A 23 6.98 -13.34 39.78
N ALA A 24 6.17 -12.30 39.95
CA ALA A 24 5.15 -11.92 38.96
C ALA A 24 5.59 -10.85 37.93
N LEU A 25 6.87 -10.44 37.89
CA LEU A 25 7.30 -9.28 37.10
C LEU A 25 8.09 -9.57 35.80
N LEU A 26 8.24 -10.82 35.35
CA LEU A 26 8.98 -11.11 34.10
C LEU A 26 8.27 -12.08 33.13
N THR A 27 7.06 -11.75 32.68
CA THR A 27 6.48 -12.39 31.48
C THR A 27 5.88 -11.35 30.54
N GLY A 28 6.72 -10.42 30.09
CA GLY A 28 6.41 -9.50 29.00
C GLY A 28 7.18 -9.87 27.74
N CYS A 29 7.11 -11.13 27.28
CA CYS A 29 7.59 -11.48 25.95
C CYS A 29 6.58 -10.94 24.94
N VAL A 30 6.86 -9.76 24.40
CA VAL A 30 6.17 -9.23 23.23
C VAL A 30 6.54 -10.14 22.06
N ALA A 31 5.80 -11.24 21.92
CA ALA A 31 5.89 -12.12 20.77
C ALA A 31 5.33 -11.35 19.57
N SER A 32 6.22 -10.65 18.87
CA SER A 32 5.94 -10.16 17.53
C SER A 32 5.75 -11.38 16.64
N THR A 33 4.51 -11.85 16.53
CA THR A 33 4.16 -12.90 15.57
C THR A 33 4.66 -12.45 14.20
N PRO A 34 5.54 -13.21 13.53
CA PRO A 34 5.97 -12.86 12.19
C PRO A 34 4.72 -12.78 11.32
N LYS A 35 4.49 -11.64 10.68
CA LYS A 35 3.39 -11.49 9.73
C LYS A 35 3.70 -12.42 8.56
N THR A 36 3.07 -13.59 8.55
CA THR A 36 3.06 -14.49 7.41
C THR A 36 2.08 -13.93 6.38
N PHE A 37 2.62 -13.35 5.31
CA PHE A 37 1.82 -12.96 4.16
C PHE A 37 1.48 -14.23 3.39
N GLY A 38 0.20 -14.59 3.36
CA GLY A 38 -0.30 -15.72 2.56
C GLY A 38 -0.12 -15.44 1.06
N VAL A 39 -0.45 -16.43 0.23
CA VAL A 39 -0.52 -16.24 -1.23
C VAL A 39 -1.46 -15.08 -1.53
N GLN A 40 -0.91 -13.96 -1.98
CA GLN A 40 -1.64 -12.71 -2.25
C GLN A 40 -2.33 -12.72 -3.63
N GLU A 41 -2.01 -13.72 -4.46
CA GLU A 41 -2.42 -13.82 -5.86
C GLU A 41 -3.47 -14.91 -6.04
N ASN A 42 -4.57 -14.56 -6.72
CA ASN A 42 -5.55 -15.51 -7.20
C ASN A 42 -5.78 -15.23 -8.68
N PHE A 43 -5.36 -16.15 -9.55
CA PHE A 43 -5.57 -16.06 -11.00
C PHE A 43 -7.04 -16.40 -11.33
N GLY A 44 -7.95 -15.50 -10.96
CA GLY A 44 -9.39 -15.58 -11.22
C GLY A 44 -9.82 -14.59 -12.32
N SER A 45 -10.78 -15.03 -13.13
CA SER A 45 -11.49 -14.34 -14.23
C SER A 45 -10.76 -13.21 -14.96
N VAL A 46 -10.40 -13.48 -16.22
CA VAL A 46 -9.81 -12.53 -17.20
C VAL A 46 -10.65 -11.25 -17.43
N ALA A 47 -11.89 -11.23 -16.95
CA ALA A 47 -12.84 -10.16 -17.22
C ALA A 47 -12.58 -8.87 -16.42
N THR A 48 -12.10 -8.86 -15.19
CA THR A 48 -12.08 -7.59 -14.42
C THR A 48 -11.14 -6.54 -15.02
N HIS A 49 -10.00 -6.98 -15.54
CA HIS A 49 -8.93 -6.10 -16.01
C HIS A 49 -8.89 -5.93 -17.53
N SER A 50 -9.82 -6.54 -18.29
CA SER A 50 -9.78 -6.49 -19.74
C SER A 50 -11.17 -6.30 -20.38
N ARG A 51 -11.22 -5.57 -21.50
CA ARG A 51 -12.44 -5.40 -22.33
C ARG A 51 -12.07 -5.43 -23.81
N LEU A 52 -12.97 -5.98 -24.61
CA LEU A 52 -12.90 -5.88 -26.06
C LEU A 52 -13.43 -4.52 -26.54
N PHE A 53 -12.82 -4.01 -27.59
CA PHE A 53 -13.17 -2.78 -28.26
C PHE A 53 -13.18 -2.99 -29.78
N ASP A 54 -14.26 -2.55 -30.42
CA ASP A 54 -14.44 -2.56 -31.88
C ASP A 54 -13.62 -1.44 -32.55
N ALA A 55 -12.31 -1.41 -32.28
CA ALA A 55 -11.37 -0.43 -32.80
C ALA A 55 -9.95 -1.01 -32.83
N THR A 56 -9.08 -0.43 -33.65
CA THR A 56 -7.68 -0.84 -33.71
C THR A 56 -6.96 -0.56 -32.39
N PRO A 57 -5.87 -1.28 -32.05
CA PRO A 57 -5.12 -1.04 -30.81
C PRO A 57 -4.71 0.43 -30.62
N GLN A 58 -4.30 1.08 -31.72
CA GLN A 58 -3.93 2.50 -31.72
C GLN A 58 -5.12 3.42 -31.39
N GLN A 59 -6.30 3.15 -31.97
CA GLN A 59 -7.51 3.93 -31.69
C GLN A 59 -7.96 3.74 -30.23
N THR A 60 -7.95 2.50 -29.74
CA THR A 60 -8.29 2.17 -28.36
C THR A 60 -7.35 2.85 -27.36
N CYS A 61 -6.04 2.84 -27.61
CA CYS A 61 -5.07 3.47 -26.71
C CYS A 61 -5.10 5.00 -26.78
N GLU A 62 -5.42 5.60 -27.93
CA GLU A 62 -5.66 7.04 -28.01
C GLU A 62 -6.96 7.46 -27.30
N ALA A 63 -8.02 6.65 -27.36
CA ALA A 63 -9.23 6.88 -26.58
C ALA A 63 -8.97 6.73 -25.07
N ALA A 64 -8.17 5.74 -24.67
CA ALA A 64 -7.73 5.58 -23.28
C ALA A 64 -6.90 6.76 -22.79
N ARG A 65 -6.03 7.32 -23.64
CA ARG A 65 -5.30 8.56 -23.35
C ARG A 65 -6.25 9.72 -23.07
N ARG A 66 -7.26 9.92 -23.92
CA ARG A 66 -8.28 10.98 -23.71
C ARG A 66 -9.08 10.74 -22.44
N ALA A 67 -9.45 9.49 -22.14
CA ALA A 67 -10.11 9.12 -20.89
C ALA A 67 -9.25 9.49 -19.67
N LEU A 68 -7.97 9.13 -19.66
CA LEU A 68 -7.05 9.49 -18.57
C LEU A 68 -6.93 11.01 -18.39
N LEU A 69 -6.73 11.75 -19.49
CA LEU A 69 -6.65 13.21 -19.47
C LEU A 69 -7.94 13.84 -18.94
N SER A 70 -9.11 13.31 -19.31
CA SER A 70 -10.41 13.81 -18.84
C SER A 70 -10.61 13.66 -17.32
N GLN A 71 -9.96 12.65 -16.72
CA GLN A 71 -9.98 12.41 -15.28
C GLN A 71 -8.85 13.17 -14.54
N GLY A 72 -8.08 13.99 -15.25
CA GLY A 72 -6.98 14.79 -14.71
C GLY A 72 -5.71 14.00 -14.41
N TYR A 73 -5.47 12.89 -15.12
CA TYR A 73 -4.18 12.19 -15.09
C TYR A 73 -3.16 12.92 -15.97
N VAL A 74 -1.90 12.94 -15.52
CA VAL A 74 -0.75 13.36 -16.32
C VAL A 74 -0.21 12.14 -17.07
N ILE A 75 -0.01 12.25 -18.38
CA ILE A 75 0.50 11.15 -19.20
C ILE A 75 2.00 10.98 -18.95
N ALA A 76 2.39 9.80 -18.45
CA ALA A 76 3.77 9.44 -18.17
C ALA A 76 4.42 8.65 -19.33
N THR A 77 3.64 7.87 -20.07
CA THR A 77 4.12 7.10 -21.23
C THR A 77 3.04 7.05 -22.29
N GLN A 78 3.43 7.27 -23.54
CA GLN A 78 2.55 7.17 -24.71
C GLN A 78 3.27 6.43 -25.83
N GLN A 79 2.70 5.31 -26.24
CA GLN A 79 3.09 4.49 -27.40
C GLN A 79 1.81 4.04 -28.11
N PRO A 80 1.87 3.56 -29.36
CA PRO A 80 0.67 3.16 -30.11
C PRO A 80 -0.22 2.14 -29.39
N GLU A 81 0.39 1.23 -28.62
CA GLU A 81 -0.31 0.13 -27.94
C GLU A 81 -0.19 0.18 -26.41
N LEU A 82 0.35 1.27 -25.87
CA LEU A 82 0.57 1.44 -24.44
C LEU A 82 0.40 2.91 -24.04
N ILE A 83 -0.49 3.16 -23.08
CA ILE A 83 -0.62 4.45 -22.43
C ILE A 83 -0.53 4.28 -20.91
N GLN A 84 0.20 5.18 -20.26
CA GLN A 84 0.30 5.23 -18.81
C GLN A 84 0.04 6.65 -18.32
N GLY A 85 -0.85 6.79 -17.35
CA GLY A 85 -1.14 8.04 -16.65
C GLY A 85 -0.86 7.93 -15.17
N THR A 86 -0.44 9.04 -14.56
CA THR A 86 -0.30 9.17 -13.11
C THR A 86 -1.14 10.32 -12.57
N LYS A 87 -1.64 10.17 -11.35
CA LYS A 87 -2.36 11.22 -10.63
C LYS A 87 -2.01 11.15 -9.15
N SER A 88 -1.49 12.25 -8.63
CA SER A 88 -1.15 12.36 -7.22
C SER A 88 -2.31 12.93 -6.43
N PHE A 89 -2.49 12.43 -5.21
CA PHE A 89 -3.48 12.88 -4.25
C PHE A 89 -2.78 13.14 -2.92
N GLN A 90 -3.14 14.23 -2.27
CA GLN A 90 -2.64 14.58 -0.93
C GLN A 90 -3.85 14.75 -0.01
N PRO A 91 -4.42 13.64 0.50
CA PRO A 91 -5.59 13.70 1.39
C PRO A 91 -5.27 14.37 2.73
N GLU A 92 -4.03 14.23 3.21
CA GLU A 92 -3.51 14.87 4.42
C GLU A 92 -2.13 15.47 4.13
N PRO A 93 -1.67 16.49 4.88
CA PRO A 93 -0.40 17.17 4.61
C PRO A 93 0.81 16.23 4.52
N GLU A 94 0.82 15.16 5.31
CA GLU A 94 1.93 14.21 5.43
C GLU A 94 1.71 12.90 4.64
N SER A 95 0.57 12.79 3.95
CA SER A 95 0.16 11.58 3.24
C SER A 95 0.12 11.86 1.74
N HIS A 96 1.02 11.20 1.00
CA HIS A 96 1.08 11.28 -0.45
C HIS A 96 0.62 9.95 -1.05
N LEU A 97 -0.48 10.00 -1.80
CA LEU A 97 -0.98 8.88 -2.58
C LEU A 97 -0.72 9.16 -4.06
N GLN A 98 -0.33 8.14 -4.81
CA GLN A 98 -0.19 8.24 -6.26
C GLN A 98 -0.94 7.10 -6.93
N MET A 99 -1.86 7.44 -7.81
CA MET A 99 -2.52 6.49 -8.69
C MET A 99 -1.75 6.39 -9.99
N VAL A 100 -1.41 5.18 -10.40
CA VAL A 100 -0.82 4.87 -11.70
C VAL A 100 -1.78 3.98 -12.46
N VAL A 101 -2.24 4.44 -13.62
CA VAL A 101 -3.08 3.63 -14.51
C VAL A 101 -2.30 3.33 -15.77
N ARG A 102 -2.18 2.05 -16.09
CA ARG A 102 -1.52 1.55 -17.28
C ARG A 102 -2.55 0.82 -18.14
N VAL A 103 -2.60 1.17 -19.41
CA VAL A 103 -3.48 0.54 -20.40
C VAL A 103 -2.62 -0.01 -21.53
N VAL A 104 -2.80 -1.29 -21.84
CA VAL A 104 -2.14 -1.98 -22.95
C VAL A 104 -3.23 -2.43 -23.93
N CYS A 105 -3.11 -2.05 -25.19
CA CYS A 105 -4.06 -2.40 -26.23
C CYS A 105 -3.41 -3.43 -27.16
N VAL A 106 -4.01 -4.63 -27.25
CA VAL A 106 -3.49 -5.74 -28.05
C VAL A 106 -4.47 -6.04 -29.19
N PRO A 107 -4.01 -6.32 -30.42
CA PRO A 107 -4.91 -6.75 -31.48
C PRO A 107 -5.57 -8.10 -31.11
N GLU A 108 -6.88 -8.20 -31.34
CA GLU A 108 -7.56 -9.49 -31.37
C GLU A 108 -7.35 -10.11 -32.77
N ALA A 109 -7.45 -11.45 -32.89
CA ALA A 109 -6.99 -12.22 -34.04
C ALA A 109 -7.58 -11.81 -35.41
N ASP A 110 -8.63 -10.98 -35.44
CA ASP A 110 -9.29 -10.48 -36.65
C ASP A 110 -8.69 -9.14 -37.13
N GLU A 111 -7.86 -9.21 -38.19
CA GLU A 111 -7.42 -8.10 -39.07
C GLU A 111 -7.00 -6.76 -38.41
N GLY A 112 -6.73 -6.75 -37.10
CA GLY A 112 -6.45 -5.54 -36.32
C GLY A 112 -7.62 -4.57 -36.17
N LYS A 113 -8.86 -4.99 -36.48
CA LYS A 113 -10.08 -4.15 -36.37
C LYS A 113 -10.69 -4.15 -34.98
N VAL A 114 -10.44 -5.22 -34.23
CA VAL A 114 -10.85 -5.39 -32.82
C VAL A 114 -9.59 -5.44 -31.96
N SER A 115 -9.67 -4.88 -30.76
CA SER A 115 -8.59 -4.91 -29.80
C SER A 115 -9.06 -5.29 -28.40
N LEU A 116 -8.20 -5.98 -27.68
CA LEU A 116 -8.35 -6.28 -26.27
C LEU A 116 -7.53 -5.28 -25.46
N GLY A 117 -8.22 -4.44 -24.67
CA GLY A 117 -7.58 -3.47 -23.79
C GLY A 117 -7.43 -4.03 -22.37
N PHE A 118 -6.20 -4.13 -21.90
CA PHE A 118 -5.87 -4.51 -20.52
C PHE A 118 -5.56 -3.27 -19.68
N VAL A 119 -6.21 -3.13 -18.53
CA VAL A 119 -6.05 -1.99 -17.62
C VAL A 119 -5.56 -2.47 -16.27
N THR A 120 -4.49 -1.85 -15.79
CA THR A 120 -3.97 -2.05 -14.43
C THR A 120 -3.93 -0.71 -13.72
N ALA A 121 -4.47 -0.67 -12.50
CA ALA A 121 -4.44 0.52 -11.65
C ALA A 121 -3.73 0.18 -10.35
N LEU A 122 -2.65 0.88 -10.06
CA LEU A 122 -1.87 0.76 -8.83
C LEU A 122 -2.04 2.03 -8.01
N GLN A 123 -2.23 1.86 -6.70
CA GLN A 123 -2.19 2.93 -5.72
C GLN A 123 -0.93 2.80 -4.89
N ASP A 124 -0.01 3.74 -5.07
CA ASP A 124 1.20 3.85 -4.29
C ASP A 124 0.95 4.80 -3.11
N THR A 125 1.26 4.34 -1.91
CA THR A 125 1.21 5.15 -0.69
C THR A 125 2.63 5.45 -0.24
N TYR A 126 2.90 6.73 -0.03
CA TYR A 126 4.16 7.22 0.50
C TYR A 126 3.91 7.85 1.87
N ALA A 127 4.74 7.46 2.85
CA ALA A 127 4.74 8.10 4.17
C ALA A 127 6.11 8.73 4.41
N LEU A 128 6.08 9.86 5.09
CA LEU A 128 7.28 10.59 5.46
C LEU A 128 7.97 9.87 6.62
N ARG A 129 9.16 9.33 6.37
CA ARG A 129 10.00 8.74 7.42
C ARG A 129 10.80 9.87 8.06
N LYS A 130 10.31 10.39 9.20
CA LYS A 130 11.05 11.36 10.01
C LYS A 130 12.24 10.68 10.69
N THR A 131 13.42 10.73 10.07
CA THR A 131 14.67 10.25 10.68
C THR A 131 15.22 11.32 11.61
N ASN A 132 14.96 11.21 12.91
CA ASN A 132 15.69 11.98 13.92
C ASN A 132 17.10 11.38 14.09
N ASN A 133 18.04 11.78 13.24
CA ASN A 133 19.45 11.45 13.44
C ASN A 133 20.08 12.52 14.35
N SER A 134 19.98 12.33 15.66
CA SER A 134 20.70 13.15 16.62
C SER A 134 22.15 12.67 16.72
N ALA A 135 23.07 13.32 15.98
CA ALA A 135 24.50 13.13 16.19
C ALA A 135 24.96 14.01 17.36
N SER A 136 25.16 13.44 18.54
CA SER A 136 25.85 14.12 19.63
C SER A 136 27.35 14.15 19.35
N VAL A 137 27.91 15.33 19.08
CA VAL A 137 29.36 15.53 19.05
C VAL A 137 29.83 15.78 20.48
N GLY A 138 30.47 14.79 21.09
CA GLY A 138 31.19 14.98 22.36
C GLY A 138 32.49 15.74 22.10
N VAL A 139 32.52 17.04 22.42
CA VAL A 139 33.76 17.80 22.45
C VAL A 139 34.34 17.67 23.86
N GLY A 140 35.51 17.05 23.96
CA GLY A 140 36.24 17.00 25.22
C GLY A 140 36.50 18.42 25.76
N ALA A 141 36.17 18.59 27.04
CA ALA A 141 36.69 19.61 27.96
C ALA A 141 36.19 21.06 27.91
N ILE A 142 35.27 21.49 27.03
CA ILE A 142 34.71 22.86 27.14
C ILE A 142 33.34 22.97 26.47
N GLY A 143 32.27 23.01 27.29
CA GLY A 143 30.94 23.55 26.99
C GLY A 143 30.20 23.02 25.74
N SER A 144 29.12 22.27 25.96
CA SER A 144 28.18 21.90 24.88
C SER A 144 27.44 23.13 24.35
N VAL A 145 27.66 23.48 23.08
CA VAL A 145 26.81 24.45 22.37
C VAL A 145 25.78 23.66 21.57
N SER A 146 24.52 23.68 22.02
CA SER A 146 23.38 23.15 21.28
C SER A 146 22.88 24.19 20.28
N LEU A 147 23.28 24.08 19.02
CA LEU A 147 22.57 24.78 17.94
C LEU A 147 21.36 23.92 17.51
N PRO A 148 20.12 24.45 17.60
CA PRO A 148 18.96 23.77 17.05
C PRO A 148 18.98 23.96 15.53
N VAL A 149 19.62 23.05 14.81
CA VAL A 149 19.43 22.96 13.35
C VAL A 149 18.32 21.96 13.12
N SER A 150 17.09 22.45 13.04
CA SER A 150 15.94 21.69 12.55
C SER A 150 16.10 21.43 11.04
N ALA A 151 16.95 20.47 10.69
CA ALA A 151 16.98 19.88 9.36
C ALA A 151 16.14 18.59 9.39
N SER A 152 14.82 18.75 9.23
CA SER A 152 13.92 17.64 8.95
C SER A 152 14.11 17.22 7.49
N SER A 153 14.96 16.23 7.26
CA SER A 153 15.05 15.57 5.95
C SER A 153 13.86 14.61 5.80
N GLU A 154 12.82 15.08 5.12
CA GLU A 154 11.74 14.22 4.65
C GLU A 154 12.24 13.36 3.48
N SER A 155 12.47 12.07 3.74
CA SER A 155 12.68 11.08 2.68
C SER A 155 11.35 10.38 2.41
N MET A 156 10.84 10.54 1.19
CA MET A 156 9.64 9.87 0.72
C MET A 156 9.98 8.40 0.43
N VAL A 157 9.67 7.51 1.38
CA VAL A 157 9.84 6.07 1.20
C VAL A 157 8.48 5.48 0.82
N LYS A 158 8.42 4.73 -0.27
CA LYS A 158 7.21 3.98 -0.67
C LYS A 158 6.86 2.99 0.45
N VAL A 159 5.73 3.21 1.12
CA VAL A 159 5.31 2.38 2.26
C VAL A 159 4.29 1.30 1.90
N GLY A 160 3.66 1.42 0.73
CA GLY A 160 2.73 0.43 0.20
C GLY A 160 2.46 0.63 -1.30
N SER A 161 2.12 -0.45 -1.99
CA SER A 161 1.61 -0.46 -3.37
C SER A 161 0.47 -1.45 -3.38
N GLU A 162 -0.72 -1.02 -3.75
CA GLU A 162 -1.88 -1.90 -3.82
C GLU A 162 -2.50 -1.80 -5.21
N THR A 163 -2.79 -2.95 -5.81
CA THR A 163 -3.60 -3.01 -7.03
C THR A 163 -5.05 -2.71 -6.65
N ILE A 164 -5.67 -1.77 -7.36
CA ILE A 164 -7.09 -1.49 -7.16
C ILE A 164 -7.89 -2.67 -7.69
N SER A 165 -8.66 -3.33 -6.83
CA SER A 165 -9.52 -4.48 -7.19
C SER A 165 -11.01 -4.12 -7.28
N LYS A 166 -11.37 -2.84 -7.34
CA LYS A 166 -12.78 -2.40 -7.36
C LYS A 166 -13.35 -2.48 -8.78
N ASP A 167 -14.31 -3.38 -9.02
CA ASP A 167 -14.96 -3.54 -10.33
C ASP A 167 -15.54 -2.22 -10.87
N ALA A 168 -16.22 -1.45 -10.02
CA ALA A 168 -16.84 -0.18 -10.41
C ALA A 168 -15.84 0.85 -10.97
N PHE A 169 -14.58 0.82 -10.53
CA PHE A 169 -13.52 1.66 -11.09
C PHE A 169 -13.24 1.28 -12.54
N TYR A 170 -13.07 -0.02 -12.81
CA TYR A 170 -12.79 -0.53 -14.15
C TYR A 170 -13.96 -0.31 -15.09
N GLU A 171 -15.19 -0.60 -14.67
CA GLU A 171 -16.38 -0.33 -15.49
C GLU A 171 -16.48 1.14 -15.89
N SER A 172 -16.33 2.05 -14.92
CA SER A 172 -16.38 3.49 -15.18
C SER A 172 -15.27 3.94 -16.14
N PHE A 173 -14.07 3.38 -16.01
CA PHE A 173 -12.96 3.69 -16.89
C PHE A 173 -13.22 3.18 -18.31
N PHE A 174 -13.64 1.93 -18.46
CA PHE A 174 -13.94 1.34 -19.76
C PHE A 174 -15.07 2.07 -20.48
N ASP A 175 -16.10 2.52 -19.75
CA ASP A 175 -17.16 3.35 -20.31
C ASP A 175 -16.65 4.70 -20.84
N LEU A 176 -15.69 5.33 -20.15
CA LEU A 176 -15.05 6.55 -20.67
C LEU A 176 -14.27 6.26 -21.96
N VAL A 177 -13.51 5.17 -22.02
CA VAL A 177 -12.79 4.77 -23.25
C VAL A 177 -13.76 4.59 -24.41
N LYS A 178 -14.87 3.87 -24.20
CA LYS A 178 -15.92 3.67 -25.21
C LYS A 178 -16.50 5.00 -25.70
N ARG A 179 -16.81 5.94 -24.80
CA ARG A 179 -17.32 7.27 -25.19
C ARG A 179 -16.34 8.04 -26.08
N PHE A 180 -15.05 8.02 -25.75
CA PHE A 180 -14.04 8.69 -26.57
C PHE A 180 -13.79 7.99 -27.91
N LEU A 181 -13.92 6.66 -27.97
CA LEU A 181 -13.91 5.91 -29.22
C LEU A 181 -15.07 6.33 -30.13
N LEU A 182 -16.30 6.33 -29.61
CA LEU A 182 -17.49 6.73 -30.37
C LEU A 182 -17.39 8.18 -30.86
N ALA A 183 -16.94 9.10 -30.02
CA ALA A 183 -16.75 10.50 -30.40
C ALA A 183 -15.70 10.69 -31.50
N SER A 184 -14.69 9.81 -31.59
CA SER A 184 -13.68 9.86 -32.65
C SER A 184 -14.12 9.25 -33.98
N GLN A 185 -15.19 8.45 -33.97
CA GLN A 185 -15.75 7.78 -35.15
C GLN A 185 -16.95 8.52 -35.74
N ALA A 186 -17.52 9.49 -35.00
CA ALA A 186 -18.59 10.32 -35.51
C ALA A 186 -18.11 11.12 -36.75
N PRO A 187 -18.85 11.12 -37.86
CA PRO A 187 -18.53 11.95 -39.01
C PRO A 187 -18.50 13.41 -38.58
N THR A 188 -17.38 14.10 -38.85
CA THR A 188 -17.36 15.57 -38.81
C THR A 188 -18.12 16.07 -40.03
N ASP A 189 -19.38 16.47 -39.84
CA ASP A 189 -20.13 17.26 -40.82
C ASP A 189 -19.46 18.63 -41.09
#